data_AF-A0A090G4C9-F1
#
_entry.id   AF-A0A090G4C9-F1
#
_cell.length_a   1.000
_cell.length_b   1.000
_cell.length_c   1.000
_cell.angle_alpha   90.00
_cell.angle_beta   90.00
_cell.angle_gamma   90.00
#
_symmetry.space_group_name_H-M   'P 1'
#
loop_
_entity.id
_entity.type
_entity.pdbx_description
1 polymer ?
#
loop_
_entity_poly.entity_id
_entity_poly.type
_entity_poly.pdbx_seq_one_letter_code
_entity_poly.pdbx_strand_id
1 'polypeptide(L)' 'MPHGKFELIKKQVRERFALLIWRATSERFDAADGADTFFIQDGLIRLQTIHYRLLLSADY' A
#
# COMPACT_ATOMS: atom_id res chain seq x y z
N MET A 1 -4.51 -8.72 4.98
CA MET A 1 -4.43 -9.79 3.96
C MET A 1 -3.24 -10.69 4.29
N PRO A 2 -3.43 -11.72 5.15
CA PRO A 2 -2.40 -12.73 5.39
C PRO A 2 -2.07 -13.43 4.06
N HIS A 3 -0.78 -13.72 3.82
CA HIS A 3 -0.30 -14.37 2.59
C HIS A 3 -0.60 -13.64 1.26
N GLY A 4 -1.01 -12.37 1.32
CA GLY A 4 -1.28 -11.59 0.13
C GLY A 4 -0.02 -11.39 -0.73
N LYS A 5 -0.17 -11.42 -2.05
CA LYS A 5 0.89 -11.02 -3.00
C LYS A 5 0.75 -9.54 -3.28
N PHE A 6 1.79 -8.78 -2.99
CA PHE A 6 1.80 -7.32 -3.16
C PHE A 6 2.63 -6.92 -4.37
N GLU A 7 2.12 -5.97 -5.13
CA GLU A 7 2.84 -5.34 -6.23
C GLU A 7 2.93 -3.83 -5.99
N LEU A 8 4.15 -3.31 -6.01
CA LEU A 8 4.41 -1.88 -5.95
C LEU A 8 4.25 -1.29 -7.36
N ILE A 9 3.20 -0.52 -7.57
CA ILE A 9 2.89 0.11 -8.86
C ILE A 9 3.72 1.38 -9.05
N LYS A 10 3.80 2.22 -8.01
CA LYS A 10 4.52 3.49 -8.07
C LYS A 10 5.12 3.84 -6.73
N LYS A 11 6.29 4.44 -6.77
CA LYS A 11 6.94 5.07 -5.64
C LYS A 11 7.32 6.50 -6.01
N GLN A 12 6.99 7.44 -5.14
CA GLN A 12 7.44 8.82 -5.24
C GLN A 12 7.95 9.26 -3.88
N VAL A 13 9.15 9.85 -3.87
CA VAL A 13 9.72 10.46 -2.67
C VAL A 13 9.99 11.91 -2.99
N ARG A 14 9.50 12.82 -2.14
CA ARG A 14 9.81 14.25 -2.20
C ARG A 14 10.06 14.76 -0.79
N GLU A 15 11.26 15.28 -0.59
CA GLU A 15 11.71 15.79 0.71
C GLU A 15 11.48 14.76 1.83
N ARG A 16 10.59 15.09 2.78
CA ARG A 16 10.25 14.29 3.95
C ARG A 16 9.05 13.38 3.72
N PHE A 17 8.51 13.32 2.50
CA PHE A 17 7.31 12.57 2.19
C PHE A 17 7.59 11.45 1.18
N ALA A 18 7.03 10.28 1.44
CA ALA A 18 6.98 9.21 0.46
C ALA A 18 5.53 8.79 0.22
N LEU A 19 5.21 8.50 -1.04
CA LEU A 19 3.95 7.91 -1.49
C LEU A 19 4.26 6.60 -2.20
N LEU A 20 3.60 5.53 -1.79
CA LEU A 20 3.58 4.26 -2.48
C LEU A 20 2.17 4.00 -2.99
N ILE A 21 2.05 3.66 -4.28
CA ILE A 21 0.83 3.11 -4.85
C ILE A 21 1.07 1.63 -5.08
N TRP A 22 0.17 0.79 -4.60
CA TRP A 22 0.30 -0.65 -4.63
C TRP A 22 -1.04 -1.32 -4.92
N ARG A 23 -0.98 -2.58 -5.33
CA ARG A 23 -2.14 -3.47 -5.36
C ARG A 23 -1.75 -4.79 -4.72
N ALA A 24 -2.74 -5.55 -4.27
CA ALA A 24 -2.48 -6.87 -3.71
C ALA A 24 -3.61 -7.83 -4.04
N THR A 25 -3.27 -9.11 -4.10
CA THR A 25 -4.24 -10.20 -4.20
C THR A 25 -4.09 -11.15 -3.02
N SER A 26 -5.17 -11.79 -2.61
CA SER A 26 -5.17 -12.86 -1.62
C SER A 26 -6.27 -13.88 -1.92
N GLU A 27 -6.37 -14.94 -1.13
CA GLU A 27 -7.38 -15.99 -1.34
C GLU A 27 -8.81 -15.44 -1.38
N ARG A 28 -9.14 -14.47 -0.51
CA ARG A 28 -10.52 -14.00 -0.32
C ARG A 28 -10.76 -12.57 -0.77
N PHE A 29 -9.74 -11.73 -0.74
CA PHE A 29 -9.85 -10.32 -1.07
C PHE A 29 -8.70 -9.82 -1.91
N ASP A 30 -9.01 -8.91 -2.82
CA ASP A 30 -8.06 -8.11 -3.57
C ASP A 30 -8.08 -6.66 -3.09
N ALA A 31 -6.91 -6.04 -3.07
CA ALA A 31 -6.76 -4.60 -2.93
C ALA A 31 -6.39 -4.03 -4.31
N ALA A 32 -7.37 -3.49 -5.01
CA ALA A 32 -7.18 -2.98 -6.37
C ALA A 32 -6.36 -1.67 -6.41
N ASP A 33 -6.50 -0.84 -5.38
CA ASP A 33 -5.92 0.50 -5.30
C ASP A 33 -5.51 0.85 -3.85
N GLY A 34 -4.32 0.38 -3.47
CA GLY A 34 -3.66 0.72 -2.22
C GLY A 34 -2.77 1.96 -2.35
N ALA A 35 -2.79 2.81 -1.33
CA ALA A 35 -1.93 3.96 -1.20
C ALA A 35 -1.41 4.09 0.23
N ASP A 36 -0.10 4.12 0.37
CA ASP A 36 0.59 4.39 1.64
C ASP A 36 1.32 5.72 1.53
N THR A 37 1.15 6.58 2.53
CA THR A 37 1.95 7.80 2.66
C THR A 37 2.77 7.77 3.93
N PHE A 38 4.00 8.27 3.84
CA PHE A 38 4.96 8.29 4.94
C PHE A 38 5.48 9.71 5.14
N PHE A 39 5.57 10.13 6.40
CA PHE A 39 6.39 11.27 6.81
C PHE A 39 7.68 10.75 7.45
N ILE A 40 8.81 11.16 6.91
CA ILE A 40 10.16 10.70 7.27
C ILE A 40 10.95 11.87 7.83
N GLN A 41 11.46 11.71 9.05
CA GLN A 41 12.30 12.72 9.71
C GLN A 41 13.40 12.04 10.51
N ASP A 42 14.62 12.57 10.39
CA ASP A 42 15.82 12.07 11.07
C ASP A 42 16.09 10.58 10.76
N GLY A 43 15.86 10.20 9.50
CA GLY A 43 16.03 8.82 9.01
C GLY A 43 14.96 7.84 9.47
N LEU A 44 13.92 8.30 10.20
CA LEU A 44 12.87 7.46 10.75
C LEU A 44 11.50 7.78 10.12
N ILE A 45 10.66 6.76 9.92
CA ILE A 45 9.24 6.94 9.60
C ILE A 45 8.55 7.40 10.88
N ARG A 46 7.96 8.61 10.85
CA ARG A 46 7.25 9.22 11.98
C ARG A 46 5.75 9.12 11.87
N LEU A 47 5.24 8.99 10.64
CA LEU A 47 3.83 8.76 10.36
C LEU A 47 3.73 7.83 9.15
N GLN A 48 2.75 6.92 9.22
CA GLN A 48 2.24 6.19 8.08
C GLN A 48 0.71 6.38 8.04
N THR A 49 0.18 6.74 6.88
CA THR A 49 -1.25 6.61 6.60
C THR A 49 -1.44 5.60 5.49
N ILE A 50 -2.54 4.87 5.57
CA ILE A 50 -2.85 3.76 4.68
C ILE A 50 -4.29 3.96 4.21
N HIS A 51 -4.47 3.94 2.90
CA HIS A 51 -5.78 3.89 2.27
C HIS A 51 -5.79 2.72 1.28
N TYR A 52 -6.82 1.88 1.34
CA TYR A 52 -7.07 0.87 0.33
C TYR A 52 -8.54 0.51 0.32
N ARG A 53 -8.99 0.01 -0.82
CA ARG A 53 -10.29 -0.62 -0.97
C ARG A 53 -10.11 -2.12 -1.12
N LEU A 54 -10.93 -2.89 -0.40
CA LEU A 54 -11.00 -4.33 -0.56
C LEU A 54 -12.17 -4.70 -1.49
N LEU A 55 -11.88 -5.61 -2.40
CA LEU A 55 -12.83 -6.27 -3.28
C LEU A 55 -12.82 -7.76 -2.97
N LEU A 56 -13.95 -8.45 -3.11
CA LEU A 56 -13.96 -9.91 -3.12
C LEU A 56 -13.14 -10.40 -4.32
N SER A 57 -12.30 -11.41 -4.09
CA SER A 57 -11.54 -12.02 -5.18
C SER A 57 -12.48 -12.74 -6.14
N ALA A 58 -12.18 -12.69 -7.45
CA ALA A 58 -13.04 -13.22 -8.50
C ALA A 58 -13.21 -14.76 -8.43
N ASP A 59 -12.30 -15.44 -7.74
CA ASP A 59 -12.27 -16.90 -7.61
C ASP A 59 -12.90 -17.41 -6.28
N TYR A 60 -13.57 -16.55 -5.51
CA TYR A 60 -14.22 -16.88 -4.23
C TYR A 60 -15.73 -17.11 -4.35
#